data_AF-A0A430QV54-F1
#
_entry.id   AF-A0A430QV54-F1
#
_cell.length_a   1.000
_cell.length_b   1.000
_cell.length_c   1.000
_cell.angle_alpha   90.00
_cell.angle_beta   90.00
_cell.angle_gamma   90.00
#
_symmetry.space_group_name_H-M   'P 1'
#
loop_
_entity.id
_entity.type
_entity.pdbx_description
1 polymer ?
#
loop_
_entity_poly.entity_id
_entity_poly.type
_entity_poly.pdbx_seq_one_letter_code
_entity_poly.pdbx_strand_id
1 'polypeptide(L)'
;MPVRAVFNDSKVASATLTVRLADPCAKGTSNCPGWDVSRYPGVAHPKGSYTLTPNSPTATLVFQVDAGAPPQGPFKYEIVLSGQNASGKVVEKVVPFYLKLLRPGETSAMEYWNFWRDYMGYARVREDPEWSFRAWLHGRYLAMNADKHPPAHDEDLSYPFSSPEGREAGRRGNVGGGSEVIPSSTPAEQAPWPVESRLFNGWVAVPFHRLNVISPSTSAGGFGAYRDRVPYPGYSGWDLLRNASNLPISESSNPNPASGFQLFPVPDKAVPINPDLTAIPHRAPGSAGRRGG
;
A
#
# COMPACT_ATOMS: atom_id res chain seq x y z
N MET A 1 10.64 -11.25 6.88
CA MET A 1 10.75 -10.01 7.67
C MET A 1 10.42 -10.27 9.13
N PRO A 2 11.33 -10.02 10.09
CA PRO A 2 11.05 -10.17 11.53
C PRO A 2 10.36 -8.94 12.12
N VAL A 3 9.35 -9.14 12.97
CA VAL A 3 8.72 -8.11 13.80
C VAL A 3 8.85 -8.52 15.27
N ARG A 4 9.31 -7.61 16.13
CA ARG A 4 9.44 -7.85 17.58
C ARG A 4 8.23 -7.31 18.32
N ALA A 5 7.56 -8.18 19.09
CA ALA A 5 6.55 -7.77 20.05
C ALA A 5 7.14 -7.73 21.46
N VAL A 6 6.72 -6.76 22.28
CA VAL A 6 7.17 -6.59 23.67
C VAL A 6 5.94 -6.43 24.57
N PHE A 7 5.91 -7.18 25.67
CA PHE A 7 4.88 -7.16 26.68
C PHE A 7 5.46 -6.70 28.02
N ASN A 8 4.96 -5.59 28.55
CA ASN A 8 5.41 -4.99 29.81
C ASN A 8 4.23 -4.75 30.76
N ASP A 9 3.60 -5.82 31.23
CA ASP A 9 2.63 -5.74 32.32
C ASP A 9 2.93 -6.80 33.39
N SER A 10 3.49 -6.36 34.51
CA SER A 10 3.87 -7.23 35.63
C SER A 10 2.67 -7.78 36.40
N LYS A 11 1.45 -7.30 36.13
CA LYS A 11 0.20 -7.75 36.78
C LYS A 11 -0.49 -8.87 36.00
N VAL A 12 -0.06 -9.14 34.77
CA VAL A 12 -0.62 -10.17 33.91
C VAL A 12 0.36 -11.35 33.87
N ALA A 13 -0.06 -12.49 34.42
CA ALA A 13 0.79 -13.67 34.56
C ALA A 13 1.24 -14.27 33.21
N SER A 14 0.35 -14.23 32.21
CA SER A 14 0.67 -14.60 30.84
C SER A 14 -0.28 -13.94 29.85
N ALA A 15 0.18 -13.74 28.64
CA ALA A 15 -0.62 -13.31 27.50
C ALA A 15 -0.28 -14.17 26.28
N THR A 16 -1.23 -14.31 25.36
CA THR A 16 -1.09 -15.04 24.11
C THR A 16 -1.03 -14.05 22.96
N LEU A 17 0.04 -14.09 22.19
CA LEU A 17 0.22 -13.30 20.99
C LEU A 17 -0.13 -14.15 19.76
N THR A 18 -0.97 -13.63 18.88
CA THR A 18 -1.32 -14.24 17.59
C THR A 18 -1.30 -13.19 16.47
N VAL A 19 -1.22 -13.65 15.23
CA VAL A 19 -1.35 -12.80 14.04
C VAL A 19 -2.56 -13.25 13.25
N ARG A 20 -3.40 -12.31 12.83
CA ARG A 20 -4.59 -12.55 12.00
C ARG A 20 -4.53 -11.67 10.76
N LEU A 21 -5.16 -12.11 9.68
CA LEU A 21 -5.37 -11.25 8.51
C LEU A 21 -6.48 -10.25 8.82
N ALA A 22 -6.26 -8.98 8.48
CA ALA A 22 -7.29 -7.95 8.58
C ALA A 22 -8.20 -7.90 7.34
N ASP A 23 -7.87 -8.68 6.30
CA ASP A 23 -8.59 -8.71 5.02
C ASP A 23 -10.08 -9.04 5.18
N PRO A 24 -10.99 -8.26 4.57
CA PRO A 24 -12.42 -8.57 4.56
C PRO A 24 -12.75 -9.98 4.06
N CYS A 25 -12.00 -10.51 3.09
CA CYS A 25 -12.16 -11.89 2.62
C CYS A 25 -11.85 -12.91 3.73
N ALA A 26 -10.77 -12.70 4.48
CA ALA A 26 -10.37 -13.58 5.57
C ALA A 26 -11.29 -13.48 6.79
N LYS A 27 -11.88 -12.30 7.00
CA LYS A 27 -12.88 -12.06 8.05
C LYS A 27 -14.28 -12.54 7.70
N GLY A 28 -14.51 -12.97 6.45
CA GLY A 28 -15.84 -13.36 5.98
C GLY A 28 -16.82 -12.18 5.84
N THR A 29 -16.31 -10.94 5.75
CA THR A 29 -17.12 -9.74 5.57
C THR A 29 -17.23 -9.30 4.11
N SER A 30 -16.47 -9.93 3.21
CA SER A 30 -16.57 -9.78 1.75
C SER A 30 -16.65 -11.14 1.06
N ASN A 31 -17.41 -11.23 -0.02
CA ASN A 31 -17.46 -12.41 -0.89
C ASN A 31 -16.22 -12.47 -1.79
N CYS A 32 -15.37 -13.48 -1.65
CA CYS A 32 -14.10 -13.58 -2.36
C CYS A 32 -13.87 -14.99 -2.93
N PRO A 33 -14.58 -15.37 -4.00
CA PRO A 33 -14.51 -16.71 -4.58
C PRO A 33 -13.09 -16.99 -5.10
N GLY A 34 -12.57 -18.17 -4.73
CA GLY A 34 -11.23 -18.60 -5.15
C GLY A 34 -10.07 -17.87 -4.47
N TRP A 35 -10.33 -16.97 -3.51
CA TRP A 35 -9.27 -16.29 -2.76
C TRP A 35 -8.69 -17.18 -1.66
N ASP A 36 -7.36 -17.25 -1.58
CA ASP A 36 -6.68 -17.88 -0.44
C ASP A 36 -6.84 -17.01 0.80
N VAL A 37 -7.84 -17.31 1.63
CA VAL A 37 -8.11 -16.58 2.88
C VAL A 37 -7.06 -16.83 3.97
N SER A 38 -6.05 -17.68 3.74
CA SER A 38 -5.02 -17.99 4.72
C SER A 38 -3.75 -17.14 4.57
N ARG A 39 -3.63 -16.34 3.50
CA ARG A 39 -2.47 -15.47 3.25
C ARG A 39 -2.78 -14.33 2.26
N TYR A 40 -1.87 -13.37 2.18
CA TYR A 40 -1.84 -12.41 1.07
C TYR A 40 -1.00 -12.98 -0.08
N PRO A 41 -1.15 -12.47 -1.32
CA PRO A 41 -0.40 -12.97 -2.47
C PRO A 41 1.11 -12.92 -2.24
N GLY A 42 1.74 -14.09 -2.24
CA GLY A 42 3.18 -14.23 -2.03
C GLY A 42 3.67 -13.95 -0.61
N VAL A 43 2.78 -13.82 0.39
CA VAL A 43 3.20 -13.53 1.78
C VAL A 43 2.49 -14.40 2.81
N ALA A 44 3.25 -15.31 3.42
CA ALA A 44 2.80 -16.08 4.57
C ALA A 44 3.09 -15.34 5.89
N HIS A 45 2.14 -15.40 6.83
CA HIS A 45 2.27 -14.88 8.18
C HIS A 45 2.35 -16.02 9.21
N PRO A 46 2.83 -15.75 10.45
CA PRO A 46 2.84 -16.76 11.51
C PRO A 46 1.43 -17.24 11.86
N LYS A 47 1.20 -18.56 11.81
CA LYS A 47 -0.12 -19.18 12.10
C LYS A 47 -0.26 -19.68 13.55
N GLY A 48 0.83 -19.68 14.33
CA GLY A 48 0.86 -20.15 15.71
C GLY A 48 0.56 -19.07 16.75
N SER A 49 0.41 -19.51 18.01
CA SER A 49 0.35 -18.64 19.17
C SER A 49 1.69 -18.59 19.90
N TYR A 50 2.01 -17.44 20.49
CA TYR A 50 3.20 -17.24 21.29
C TYR A 50 2.80 -16.84 22.69
N THR A 51 3.20 -17.61 23.70
CA THR A 51 2.95 -17.25 25.10
C THR A 51 4.01 -16.27 25.57
N LEU A 52 3.57 -15.09 25.99
CA LEU A 52 4.39 -14.06 26.62
C LEU A 52 4.17 -14.11 28.13
N THR A 53 5.24 -14.01 28.89
CA THR A 53 5.23 -13.97 30.36
C THR A 53 6.17 -12.86 30.84
N PRO A 54 6.12 -12.45 32.12
CA PRO A 54 7.11 -11.52 32.66
C PRO A 54 8.57 -11.98 32.49
N ASN A 55 8.82 -13.29 32.48
CA ASN A 55 10.17 -13.87 32.31
C ASN A 55 10.57 -14.07 30.83
N SER A 56 9.58 -14.11 29.93
CA SER A 56 9.76 -14.17 28.48
C SER A 56 8.84 -13.16 27.79
N PRO A 57 9.11 -11.85 27.93
CA PRO A 57 8.17 -10.79 27.52
C PRO A 57 8.17 -10.50 26.02
N THR A 58 8.96 -11.23 25.23
CA THR A 58 9.16 -10.92 23.81
C THR A 58 8.97 -12.13 22.90
N ALA A 59 8.38 -11.90 21.73
CA ALA A 59 8.32 -12.86 20.64
C ALA A 59 8.74 -12.22 19.32
N THR A 60 9.27 -13.04 18.41
CA THR A 60 9.60 -12.65 17.04
C THR A 60 8.60 -13.27 16.07
N LEU A 61 7.88 -12.43 15.35
CA LEU A 61 6.94 -12.80 14.31
C LEU A 61 7.66 -12.75 12.96
N VAL A 62 7.67 -13.84 12.20
CA VAL A 62 8.38 -13.92 10.92
C VAL A 62 7.39 -14.02 9.77
N PHE A 63 7.35 -12.99 8.93
CA PHE A 63 6.60 -12.97 7.68
C PHE A 63 7.51 -13.49 6.56
N GLN A 64 7.05 -14.51 5.83
CA GLN A 64 7.77 -15.08 4.69
C GLN A 64 7.23 -14.47 3.40
N VAL A 65 8.11 -13.90 2.59
CA VAL A 65 7.78 -13.31 1.30
C VAL A 65 8.39 -14.20 0.23
N ASP A 66 7.55 -14.73 -0.66
CA ASP A 66 7.97 -15.56 -1.78
C ASP A 66 8.83 -14.72 -2.73
N ALA A 67 9.89 -15.30 -3.32
CA ALA A 67 10.80 -14.56 -4.21
C ALA A 67 10.07 -13.93 -5.41
N GLY A 68 9.06 -14.62 -5.94
CA GLY A 68 8.20 -14.16 -7.02
C GLY A 68 6.97 -13.35 -6.57
N ALA A 69 6.90 -12.91 -5.31
CA ALA A 69 5.78 -12.10 -4.84
C ALA A 69 5.76 -10.76 -5.61
N PRO A 70 4.64 -10.38 -6.25
CA PRO A 70 4.59 -9.11 -6.97
C PRO A 70 4.73 -7.95 -5.97
N PRO A 71 5.49 -6.90 -6.32
CA PRO A 71 5.61 -5.69 -5.48
C PRO A 71 4.24 -5.03 -5.37
N GLN A 72 3.62 -5.03 -4.19
CA GLN A 72 2.24 -4.57 -4.03
C GLN A 72 1.92 -4.27 -2.57
N GLY A 73 0.67 -3.91 -2.30
CA GLY A 73 0.15 -3.70 -0.95
C GLY A 73 -0.20 -2.23 -0.69
N PRO A 74 -0.25 -1.80 0.58
CA PRO A 74 0.10 -2.60 1.76
C PRO A 74 -0.93 -3.68 2.09
N PHE A 75 -0.44 -4.79 2.64
CA PHE A 75 -1.22 -5.83 3.30
C PHE A 75 -1.43 -5.47 4.77
N LYS A 76 -2.59 -5.80 5.36
CA LYS A 76 -2.91 -5.48 6.76
C LYS A 76 -3.08 -6.75 7.60
N TYR A 77 -2.37 -6.79 8.71
CA TYR A 77 -2.45 -7.83 9.73
C TYR A 77 -2.87 -7.24 11.06
N GLU A 78 -3.49 -8.06 11.89
CA GLU A 78 -3.82 -7.77 13.27
C GLU A 78 -2.87 -8.56 14.16
N ILE A 79 -2.00 -7.87 14.89
CA ILE A 79 -1.21 -8.45 15.96
C ILE A 79 -2.08 -8.40 17.21
N VAL A 80 -2.55 -9.57 17.64
CA VAL A 80 -3.51 -9.71 18.72
C VAL A 80 -2.83 -10.26 19.96
N LEU A 81 -2.86 -9.48 21.03
CA LEU A 81 -2.47 -9.89 22.37
C LEU A 81 -3.74 -10.19 23.18
N SER A 82 -3.92 -11.44 23.58
CA SER A 82 -5.05 -11.87 24.39
C SER A 82 -4.60 -12.35 25.77
N GLY A 83 -5.40 -12.08 26.80
CA GLY A 83 -5.15 -12.51 28.17
C GLY A 83 -6.42 -12.50 28.98
N GLN A 84 -6.35 -12.87 30.26
CA GLN A 84 -7.49 -12.75 31.18
C GLN A 84 -7.28 -11.56 32.12
N ASN A 85 -8.35 -10.81 32.39
CA ASN A 85 -8.35 -9.80 33.44
C ASN A 85 -8.61 -10.43 34.83
N ALA A 86 -8.63 -9.60 35.88
CA ALA A 86 -8.87 -10.06 37.26
C ALA A 86 -10.21 -10.77 37.48
N SER A 87 -11.19 -10.60 36.59
CA SER A 87 -12.49 -11.29 36.65
C SER A 87 -12.53 -12.59 35.82
N GLY A 88 -11.39 -13.05 35.30
CA GLY A 88 -11.29 -14.22 34.41
C GLY A 88 -11.82 -14.00 32.99
N LYS A 89 -12.21 -12.76 32.63
CA LYS A 89 -12.70 -12.43 31.29
C LYS A 89 -11.54 -12.28 30.31
N VAL A 90 -11.66 -12.87 29.12
CA VAL A 90 -10.70 -12.68 28.03
C VAL A 90 -10.76 -11.24 27.53
N VAL A 91 -9.60 -10.59 27.44
CA VAL A 91 -9.41 -9.25 26.89
C VAL A 91 -8.40 -9.36 25.76
N GLU A 92 -8.71 -8.72 24.62
CA GLU A 92 -7.79 -8.60 23.49
C GLU A 92 -7.33 -7.14 23.33
N LYS A 93 -6.05 -6.98 22.99
CA LYS A 93 -5.47 -5.75 22.46
C LYS A 93 -4.99 -6.05 21.04
N VAL A 94 -5.46 -5.25 20.08
CA VAL A 94 -5.16 -5.43 18.67
C VAL A 94 -4.32 -4.26 18.19
N VAL A 95 -3.18 -4.56 17.58
CA VAL A 95 -2.29 -3.58 16.95
C VAL A 95 -2.24 -3.89 15.45
N PRO A 96 -2.56 -2.92 14.57
CA PRO A 96 -2.46 -3.14 13.14
C PRO A 96 -0.99 -3.15 12.72
N PHE A 97 -0.65 -4.07 11.82
CA PHE A 97 0.66 -4.16 11.19
C PHE A 97 0.47 -4.15 9.67
N TYR A 98 1.23 -3.30 8.98
CA TYR A 98 1.11 -3.14 7.53
C TYR A 98 2.41 -3.53 6.85
N LEU A 99 2.30 -4.28 5.75
CA LEU A 99 3.44 -4.72 4.96
C LEU A 99 3.24 -4.32 3.50
N LYS A 100 4.11 -3.45 2.98
CA LYS A 100 4.19 -3.10 1.55
C LYS A 100 5.41 -3.78 0.95
N LEU A 101 5.22 -4.41 -0.21
CA LEU A 101 6.30 -5.01 -0.98
C LEU A 101 6.72 -4.05 -2.10
N LEU A 102 7.98 -3.65 -2.10
CA LEU A 102 8.58 -2.84 -3.16
C LEU A 102 9.73 -3.63 -3.78
N ARG A 103 10.06 -3.33 -5.05
CA ARG A 103 11.32 -3.85 -5.60
C ARG A 103 12.51 -3.20 -4.90
N PRO A 104 13.66 -3.89 -4.83
CA PRO A 104 14.89 -3.28 -4.37
C PRO A 104 15.17 -1.96 -5.10
N GLY A 105 15.37 -0.88 -4.34
CA GLY A 105 15.64 0.46 -4.88
C GLY A 105 14.43 1.21 -5.45
N GLU A 106 13.23 0.64 -5.43
CA GLU A 106 12.01 1.31 -5.90
C GLU A 106 11.60 2.42 -4.92
N THR A 107 11.39 3.63 -5.43
CA THR A 107 10.78 4.73 -4.66
C THR A 107 9.28 4.52 -4.57
N SER A 108 8.74 4.53 -3.36
CA SER A 108 7.30 4.40 -3.15
C SER A 108 6.52 5.60 -3.72
N ALA A 109 5.24 5.40 -4.03
CA ALA A 109 4.39 6.50 -4.48
C ALA A 109 4.28 7.63 -3.44
N MET A 110 4.31 7.33 -2.14
CA MET A 110 4.23 8.35 -1.08
C MET A 110 5.52 9.18 -0.98
N GLU A 111 6.69 8.57 -1.12
CA GLU A 111 7.95 9.31 -1.23
C GLU A 111 7.98 10.18 -2.49
N TYR A 112 7.48 9.64 -3.60
CA TYR A 112 7.43 10.36 -4.87
C TYR A 112 6.38 11.49 -4.87
N TRP A 113 5.29 11.33 -4.11
CA TRP A 113 4.36 12.42 -3.82
C TRP A 113 5.07 13.55 -3.09
N ASN A 114 5.80 13.22 -2.04
CA ASN A 114 6.55 14.21 -1.27
C ASN A 114 7.67 14.87 -2.07
N PHE A 115 8.27 14.19 -3.04
CA PHE A 115 9.17 14.80 -4.02
C PHE A 115 8.49 15.94 -4.78
N TRP A 116 7.30 15.70 -5.34
CA TRP A 116 6.55 16.75 -6.06
C TRP A 116 6.07 17.87 -5.15
N ARG A 117 5.71 17.57 -3.90
CA ARG A 117 5.32 18.60 -2.92
C ARG A 117 6.51 19.49 -2.54
N ASP A 118 7.67 18.90 -2.30
CA ASP A 118 8.92 19.64 -2.09
C ASP A 118 9.28 20.49 -3.32
N TYR A 119 9.10 19.94 -4.53
CA TYR A 119 9.27 20.68 -5.79
C TYR A 119 8.33 21.89 -5.87
N MET A 120 7.10 21.78 -5.37
CA MET A 120 6.15 22.89 -5.29
C MET A 120 6.36 23.84 -4.10
N GLY A 121 7.26 23.50 -3.16
CA GLY A 121 7.44 24.26 -1.91
C GLY A 121 6.31 24.06 -0.90
N TYR A 122 5.55 22.97 -1.01
CA TYR A 122 4.45 22.63 -0.10
C TYR A 122 4.91 21.68 1.01
N ALA A 123 4.20 21.73 2.15
CA ALA A 123 4.43 20.82 3.26
C ALA A 123 4.21 19.38 2.82
N ARG A 124 5.09 18.46 3.22
CA ARG A 124 4.97 17.02 2.91
C ARG A 124 3.66 16.43 3.46
N VAL A 125 3.10 15.46 2.74
CA VAL A 125 1.96 14.65 3.19
C VAL A 125 2.42 13.47 4.04
N ARG A 126 1.62 13.14 5.04
CA ARG A 126 1.78 11.93 5.85
C ARG A 126 1.05 10.76 5.20
N GLU A 127 1.70 9.60 5.09
CA GLU A 127 1.00 8.36 4.74
C GLU A 127 0.09 7.94 5.90
N ASP A 128 -1.16 7.66 5.56
CA ASP A 128 -2.07 6.91 6.40
C ASP A 128 -2.10 5.45 5.90
N PRO A 129 -1.55 4.51 6.69
CA PRO A 129 -1.45 3.12 6.28
C PRO A 129 -2.82 2.44 6.19
N GLU A 130 -3.82 2.91 6.94
CA GLU A 130 -5.19 2.40 6.81
C GLU A 130 -5.77 2.81 5.46
N TRP A 131 -5.67 4.09 5.08
CA TRP A 131 -6.10 4.54 3.75
C TRP A 131 -5.36 3.82 2.63
N SER A 132 -4.07 3.52 2.81
CA SER A 132 -3.29 2.76 1.85
C SER A 132 -3.77 1.31 1.71
N PHE A 133 -4.14 0.66 2.81
CA PHE A 133 -4.75 -0.68 2.77
C PHE A 133 -6.11 -0.65 2.06
N ARG A 134 -6.94 0.36 2.33
CA ARG A 134 -8.22 0.54 1.64
C ARG A 134 -8.05 0.77 0.14
N ALA A 135 -7.04 1.53 -0.24
CA ALA A 135 -6.67 1.73 -1.63
C ALA A 135 -6.24 0.42 -2.31
N TRP A 136 -5.53 -0.46 -1.59
CA TRP A 136 -5.21 -1.80 -2.08
C TRP A 136 -6.46 -2.67 -2.26
N LEU A 137 -7.42 -2.62 -1.33
CA LEU A 137 -8.71 -3.31 -1.46
C LEU A 137 -9.45 -2.85 -2.73
N HIS A 138 -9.49 -1.54 -2.97
CA HIS A 138 -10.11 -0.98 -4.17
C HIS A 138 -9.41 -1.42 -5.46
N GLY A 139 -8.07 -1.40 -5.47
CA GLY A 139 -7.29 -1.93 -6.58
C GLY A 139 -7.63 -3.40 -6.86
N ARG A 140 -7.73 -4.23 -5.80
CA ARG A 140 -8.13 -5.64 -5.95
C ARG A 140 -9.51 -5.76 -6.56
N TYR A 141 -10.48 -4.98 -6.09
CA TYR A 141 -11.83 -4.98 -6.64
C TYR A 141 -11.83 -4.70 -8.15
N LEU A 142 -11.12 -3.65 -8.60
CA LEU A 142 -11.06 -3.26 -10.00
C LEU A 142 -10.41 -4.36 -10.87
N ALA A 143 -9.30 -4.95 -10.40
CA ALA A 143 -8.59 -5.98 -11.15
C ALA A 143 -9.39 -7.30 -11.22
N MET A 144 -10.01 -7.69 -10.11
CA MET A 144 -10.75 -8.96 -10.00
C MET A 144 -12.12 -8.93 -10.68
N ASN A 145 -12.65 -7.75 -10.96
CA ASN A 145 -13.91 -7.57 -11.69
C ASN A 145 -13.71 -6.87 -13.04
N ALA A 146 -12.50 -6.86 -13.60
CA ALA A 146 -12.20 -6.13 -14.83
C ALA A 146 -13.08 -6.52 -16.03
N ASP A 147 -13.52 -7.77 -16.07
CA ASP A 147 -14.46 -8.34 -17.06
C ASP A 147 -15.87 -7.72 -17.00
N LYS A 148 -16.24 -7.16 -15.83
CA LYS A 148 -17.53 -6.50 -15.61
C LYS A 148 -17.49 -4.99 -15.83
N HIS A 149 -16.33 -4.45 -16.17
CA HIS A 149 -16.11 -3.02 -16.41
C HIS A 149 -16.63 -2.11 -15.27
N PRO A 150 -16.20 -2.32 -14.01
CA PRO A 150 -16.66 -1.53 -12.88
C PRO A 150 -16.28 -0.04 -13.06
N PRO A 151 -17.12 0.90 -12.56
CA PRO A 151 -16.75 2.31 -12.51
C PRO A 151 -15.42 2.50 -11.75
N ALA A 152 -14.48 3.24 -12.34
CA ALA A 152 -13.14 3.36 -11.78
C ALA A 152 -13.10 3.94 -10.36
N HIS A 153 -14.04 4.82 -9.99
CA HIS A 153 -14.08 5.51 -8.69
C HIS A 153 -15.18 5.01 -7.75
N ASP A 154 -15.79 3.85 -8.04
CA ASP A 154 -16.81 3.28 -7.16
C ASP A 154 -16.72 1.75 -7.11
N GLU A 155 -17.38 1.16 -6.13
CA GLU A 155 -17.59 -0.30 -6.07
C GLU A 155 -19.08 -0.61 -6.04
N ASP A 156 -19.49 -1.52 -6.91
CA ASP A 156 -20.72 -2.28 -6.73
C ASP A 156 -20.49 -3.31 -5.62
N LEU A 157 -21.10 -3.10 -4.46
CA LEU A 157 -20.97 -3.97 -3.29
C LEU A 157 -21.62 -5.35 -3.46
N SER A 158 -22.34 -5.59 -4.56
CA SER A 158 -22.83 -6.93 -4.93
C SER A 158 -21.76 -7.79 -5.60
N TYR A 159 -20.68 -7.19 -6.09
CA TYR A 159 -19.63 -7.91 -6.81
C TYR A 159 -18.63 -8.55 -5.85
N PRO A 160 -17.99 -9.66 -6.25
CA PRO A 160 -16.86 -10.24 -5.53
C PRO A 160 -15.77 -9.21 -5.21
N PHE A 161 -15.05 -9.42 -4.11
CA PHE A 161 -13.92 -8.60 -3.64
C PHE A 161 -14.24 -7.16 -3.28
N SER A 162 -15.50 -6.73 -3.42
CA SER A 162 -15.94 -5.42 -2.99
C SER A 162 -15.93 -5.29 -1.46
N SER A 163 -15.75 -4.07 -0.98
CA SER A 163 -15.81 -3.75 0.44
C SER A 163 -16.24 -2.29 0.65
N PRO A 164 -17.00 -1.96 1.71
CA PRO A 164 -17.29 -0.57 2.05
C PRO A 164 -16.03 0.30 2.15
N GLU A 165 -14.93 -0.26 2.68
CA GLU A 165 -13.67 0.43 2.86
C GLU A 165 -12.94 0.70 1.53
N GLY A 166 -12.90 -0.27 0.62
CA GLY A 166 -12.36 -0.09 -0.74
C GLY A 166 -13.16 0.93 -1.54
N ARG A 167 -14.49 0.84 -1.47
CA ARG A 167 -15.41 1.82 -2.07
C ARG A 167 -15.14 3.24 -1.59
N GLU A 168 -14.92 3.42 -0.29
CA GLU A 168 -14.59 4.73 0.27
C GLU A 168 -13.27 5.28 -0.29
N ALA A 169 -12.24 4.44 -0.43
CA ALA A 169 -10.96 4.85 -0.99
C ALA A 169 -11.06 5.21 -2.49
N GLY A 170 -11.79 4.42 -3.28
CA GLY A 170 -12.03 4.69 -4.70
C GLY A 170 -12.67 6.05 -4.96
N ARG A 171 -13.68 6.41 -4.15
CA ARG A 171 -14.41 7.69 -4.26
C ARG A 171 -13.59 8.92 -3.89
N ARG A 172 -12.52 8.76 -3.11
CA ARG A 172 -11.72 9.87 -2.56
C ARG A 172 -10.36 10.03 -3.23
N GLY A 173 -10.04 9.22 -4.23
CA GLY A 173 -8.68 9.14 -4.73
C GLY A 173 -8.56 9.20 -6.23
N ASN A 174 -7.33 9.44 -6.68
CA ASN A 174 -6.97 9.12 -8.05
C ASN A 174 -6.95 7.60 -8.21
N VAL A 175 -7.41 7.12 -9.34
CA VAL A 175 -7.41 5.69 -9.69
C VAL A 175 -6.62 5.54 -10.98
N GLY A 176 -5.84 4.47 -11.07
CA GLY A 176 -5.08 4.12 -12.25
C GLY A 176 -4.94 2.61 -12.32
N GLY A 177 -4.91 2.06 -13.53
CA GLY A 177 -4.74 0.63 -13.71
C GLY A 177 -4.34 0.31 -15.13
N GLY A 178 -4.02 -0.95 -15.35
CA GLY A 178 -3.68 -1.46 -16.66
C GLY A 178 -3.53 -2.97 -16.63
N SER A 179 -3.38 -3.53 -17.82
CA SER A 179 -3.01 -4.92 -17.98
C SER A 179 -1.93 -5.07 -19.04
N GLU A 180 -1.12 -6.11 -18.89
CA GLU A 180 -0.05 -6.45 -19.82
C GLU A 180 -0.08 -7.95 -20.06
N VAL A 181 0.09 -8.36 -21.32
CA VAL A 181 0.10 -9.77 -21.72
C VAL A 181 1.55 -10.21 -21.91
N ILE A 182 1.97 -11.24 -21.19
CA ILE A 182 3.34 -11.75 -21.18
C ILE A 182 3.37 -13.27 -21.44
N PRO A 183 4.47 -13.84 -21.96
CA PRO A 183 4.61 -15.29 -22.04
C PRO A 183 4.55 -15.93 -20.64
N SER A 184 3.83 -17.05 -20.47
CA SER A 184 3.75 -17.75 -19.18
C SER A 184 5.11 -18.31 -18.73
N SER A 185 6.07 -18.45 -19.65
CA SER A 185 7.47 -18.81 -19.34
C SER A 185 8.26 -17.69 -18.66
N THR A 186 7.73 -16.46 -18.61
CA THR A 186 8.40 -15.33 -17.94
C THR A 186 8.55 -15.64 -16.43
N PRO A 187 9.77 -15.61 -15.88
CA PRO A 187 9.97 -15.80 -14.44
C PRO A 187 9.21 -14.75 -13.62
N ALA A 188 8.69 -15.14 -12.45
CA ALA A 188 7.86 -14.25 -11.63
C ALA A 188 8.61 -12.97 -11.21
N GLU A 189 9.90 -13.10 -10.93
CA GLU A 189 10.80 -12.02 -10.54
C GLU A 189 11.09 -11.03 -11.69
N GLN A 190 10.86 -11.46 -12.93
CA GLN A 190 11.09 -10.68 -14.14
C GLN A 190 9.81 -10.10 -14.73
N ALA A 191 8.65 -10.34 -14.09
CA ALA A 191 7.39 -9.78 -14.54
C ALA A 191 7.46 -8.23 -14.57
N PRO A 192 7.09 -7.58 -15.69
CA PRO A 192 7.30 -6.14 -15.93
C PRO A 192 6.32 -5.23 -15.17
N TRP A 193 6.15 -5.43 -13.86
CA TRP A 193 5.29 -4.58 -13.04
C TRP A 193 5.71 -3.10 -13.14
N PRO A 194 4.78 -2.15 -13.30
CA PRO A 194 5.13 -0.73 -13.27
C PRO A 194 5.64 -0.34 -11.86
N VAL A 195 6.67 0.49 -11.75
CA VAL A 195 7.10 1.03 -10.45
C VAL A 195 6.06 2.02 -9.91
N GLU A 196 5.89 2.10 -8.59
CA GLU A 196 4.93 3.00 -7.95
C GLU A 196 5.15 4.47 -8.33
N SER A 197 6.41 4.92 -8.44
CA SER A 197 6.76 6.26 -8.91
C SER A 197 6.25 6.57 -10.32
N ARG A 198 6.27 5.58 -11.23
CA ARG A 198 5.72 5.70 -12.59
C ARG A 198 4.21 5.81 -12.57
N LEU A 199 3.54 4.99 -11.76
CA LEU A 199 2.09 5.06 -11.58
C LEU A 199 1.68 6.44 -11.04
N PHE A 200 2.37 6.92 -10.02
CA PHE A 200 2.14 8.23 -9.43
C PHE A 200 2.36 9.37 -10.43
N ASN A 201 3.44 9.30 -11.22
CA ASN A 201 3.72 10.31 -12.25
C ASN A 201 2.64 10.43 -13.31
N GLY A 202 1.95 9.33 -13.62
CA GLY A 202 0.77 9.36 -14.49
C GLY A 202 -0.28 10.36 -13.98
N TRP A 203 -0.52 10.41 -12.67
CA TRP A 203 -1.46 11.36 -12.07
C TRP A 203 -0.94 12.80 -12.02
N VAL A 204 0.37 13.00 -11.89
CA VAL A 204 0.97 14.35 -11.95
C VAL A 204 0.94 14.92 -13.37
N ALA A 205 1.12 14.07 -14.38
CA ALA A 205 1.10 14.47 -15.77
C ALA A 205 -0.28 14.95 -16.24
N VAL A 206 -1.36 14.43 -15.64
CA VAL A 206 -2.74 14.72 -16.02
C VAL A 206 -3.32 15.82 -15.12
N PRO A 207 -3.72 17.00 -15.66
CA PRO A 207 -4.06 18.17 -14.85
C PRO A 207 -5.10 17.92 -13.75
N PHE A 208 -6.21 17.24 -14.05
CA PHE A 208 -7.29 17.04 -13.07
C PHE A 208 -6.90 16.08 -11.93
N HIS A 209 -6.05 15.09 -12.20
CA HIS A 209 -5.48 14.22 -11.17
C HIS A 209 -4.47 14.97 -10.30
N ARG A 210 -3.66 15.84 -10.92
CA ARG A 210 -2.61 16.62 -10.25
C ARG A 210 -3.17 17.58 -9.22
N LEU A 211 -4.31 18.24 -9.48
CA LEU A 211 -4.84 19.31 -8.61
C LEU A 211 -4.95 18.89 -7.13
N ASN A 212 -5.41 17.66 -6.87
CA ASN A 212 -5.56 17.17 -5.50
C ASN A 212 -4.23 16.73 -4.88
N VAL A 213 -3.27 16.30 -5.71
CA VAL A 213 -1.94 15.86 -5.30
C VAL A 213 -1.08 17.04 -4.83
N ILE A 214 -1.11 18.15 -5.57
CA ILE A 214 -0.34 19.36 -5.25
C ILE A 214 -1.18 20.43 -4.55
N SER A 215 -2.36 20.08 -4.02
CA SER A 215 -3.13 21.02 -3.22
C SER A 215 -2.36 21.38 -1.92
N PRO A 216 -2.22 22.68 -1.59
CA PRO A 216 -1.57 23.10 -0.35
C PRO A 216 -2.25 22.58 0.92
N SER A 217 -3.58 22.37 0.88
CA SER A 217 -4.34 21.88 2.04
C SER A 217 -4.18 20.39 2.29
N THR A 218 -3.64 19.63 1.34
CA THR A 218 -3.48 18.18 1.49
C THR A 218 -2.43 17.88 2.56
N SER A 219 -2.85 17.19 3.62
CA SER A 219 -2.01 16.91 4.78
C SER A 219 -1.71 15.42 4.95
N ALA A 220 -2.58 14.56 4.45
CA ALA A 220 -2.43 13.12 4.48
C ALA A 220 -3.07 12.44 3.26
N GLY A 221 -2.74 11.17 3.09
CA GLY A 221 -3.30 10.33 2.04
C GLY A 221 -2.76 8.91 2.15
N GLY A 222 -3.16 8.06 1.21
CA GLY A 222 -2.63 6.71 1.09
C GLY A 222 -2.24 6.39 -0.34
N PHE A 223 -1.50 5.30 -0.50
CA PHE A 223 -1.30 4.67 -1.80
C PHE A 223 -1.35 3.16 -1.65
N GLY A 224 -2.19 2.53 -2.45
CA GLY A 224 -2.26 1.08 -2.56
C GLY A 224 -2.23 0.64 -4.01
N ALA A 225 -1.51 -0.45 -4.27
CA ALA A 225 -1.47 -1.08 -5.58
C ALA A 225 -1.71 -2.58 -5.45
N TYR A 226 -2.74 -3.09 -6.13
CA TYR A 226 -3.00 -4.51 -6.29
C TYR A 226 -2.39 -5.02 -7.59
N ARG A 227 -1.79 -6.22 -7.54
CA ARG A 227 -1.18 -6.89 -8.70
C ARG A 227 -1.42 -8.39 -8.66
N ASP A 228 -1.82 -8.95 -9.78
CA ASP A 228 -1.88 -10.40 -9.96
C ASP A 228 -1.61 -10.85 -11.39
N ARG A 229 -1.22 -12.11 -11.49
CA ARG A 229 -0.86 -12.80 -12.72
C ARG A 229 -1.83 -13.96 -12.91
N VAL A 230 -2.56 -13.96 -14.00
CA VAL A 230 -3.55 -15.00 -14.32
C VAL A 230 -3.38 -15.47 -15.76
N PRO A 231 -3.82 -16.69 -16.14
CA PRO A 231 -3.78 -17.12 -17.53
C PRO A 231 -4.53 -16.14 -18.46
N TYR A 232 -3.95 -15.82 -19.62
CA TYR A 232 -4.59 -14.96 -20.60
C TYR A 232 -5.59 -15.77 -21.44
N PRO A 233 -6.89 -15.39 -21.48
CA PRO A 233 -7.90 -16.19 -22.18
C PRO A 233 -7.73 -16.19 -23.71
N GLY A 234 -7.03 -15.20 -24.28
CA GLY A 234 -6.92 -15.05 -25.73
C GLY A 234 -5.86 -15.95 -26.38
N TYR A 235 -4.88 -16.47 -25.62
CA TYR A 235 -3.79 -17.27 -26.17
C TYR A 235 -3.13 -18.17 -25.12
N SER A 236 -3.01 -19.47 -25.42
CA SER A 236 -2.40 -20.46 -24.51
C SER A 236 -0.90 -20.24 -24.31
N GLY A 237 -0.40 -20.43 -23.09
CA GLY A 237 1.01 -20.20 -22.75
C GLY A 237 1.35 -18.72 -22.56
N TRP A 238 0.34 -17.85 -22.41
CA TRP A 238 0.50 -16.45 -22.03
C TRP A 238 -0.34 -16.13 -20.80
N ASP A 239 0.16 -15.19 -20.01
CA ASP A 239 -0.48 -14.69 -18.81
C ASP A 239 -0.83 -13.21 -18.96
N LEU A 240 -1.90 -12.82 -18.29
CA LEU A 240 -2.32 -11.45 -18.09
C LEU A 240 -1.82 -10.97 -16.72
N LEU A 241 -0.98 -9.95 -16.74
CA LEU A 241 -0.67 -9.15 -15.56
C LEU A 241 -1.75 -8.10 -15.40
N ARG A 242 -2.47 -8.11 -14.28
CA ARG A 242 -3.42 -7.04 -13.95
C ARG A 242 -2.84 -6.19 -12.84
N ASN A 243 -2.93 -4.88 -13.00
CA ASN A 243 -2.55 -3.94 -11.96
C ASN A 243 -3.60 -2.84 -11.82
N ALA A 244 -3.91 -2.48 -10.58
CA ALA A 244 -4.77 -1.36 -10.26
C ALA A 244 -4.25 -0.69 -9.00
N SER A 245 -4.28 0.63 -9.00
CA SER A 245 -3.73 1.49 -7.97
C SER A 245 -4.72 2.60 -7.63
N ASN A 246 -4.71 3.00 -6.37
CA ASN A 246 -5.54 4.07 -5.86
C ASN A 246 -4.75 4.93 -4.88
N LEU A 247 -5.02 6.23 -4.93
CA LEU A 247 -4.40 7.25 -4.09
C LEU A 247 -5.49 8.09 -3.42
N PRO A 248 -6.09 7.59 -2.33
CA PRO A 248 -7.08 8.34 -1.57
C PRO A 248 -6.42 9.52 -0.87
N ILE A 249 -7.10 10.66 -0.90
CA ILE A 249 -6.64 11.91 -0.32
C ILE A 249 -7.60 12.30 0.80
N SER A 250 -7.10 12.58 2.00
CA SER A 250 -7.98 12.84 3.16
C SER A 250 -8.88 14.06 2.95
N GLU A 251 -8.39 15.07 2.22
CA GLU A 251 -9.09 16.32 1.90
C GLU A 251 -9.72 16.34 0.49
N SER A 252 -9.96 15.18 -0.14
CA SER A 252 -10.45 15.07 -1.52
C SER A 252 -11.80 15.77 -1.79
N SER A 253 -12.58 16.04 -0.74
CA SER A 253 -13.86 16.75 -0.81
C SER A 253 -13.74 18.27 -0.73
N ASN A 254 -12.52 18.83 -0.77
CA ASN A 254 -12.33 20.27 -0.84
C ASN A 254 -12.87 20.79 -2.19
N PRO A 255 -13.93 21.62 -2.22
CA PRO A 255 -14.50 22.13 -3.47
C PRO A 255 -13.56 23.09 -4.21
N ASN A 256 -12.54 23.61 -3.52
CA ASN A 256 -11.54 24.53 -4.06
C ASN A 256 -10.12 24.02 -3.74
N PRO A 257 -9.67 22.89 -4.32
CA PRO A 257 -8.37 22.30 -3.99
C PRO A 257 -7.19 23.22 -4.36
N ALA A 258 -7.42 24.21 -5.21
CA ALA A 258 -6.45 25.22 -5.60
C ALA A 258 -7.09 26.62 -5.56
N SER A 259 -7.37 27.15 -4.36
CA SER A 259 -7.70 28.58 -4.23
C SER A 259 -6.47 29.44 -4.58
N GLY A 260 -6.17 29.57 -5.89
CA GLY A 260 -4.99 30.27 -6.43
C GLY A 260 -4.42 29.58 -7.69
N PHE A 261 -3.63 30.32 -8.46
CA PHE A 261 -2.88 29.74 -9.59
C PHE A 261 -1.77 28.82 -9.06
N GLN A 262 -1.81 27.55 -9.41
CA GLN A 262 -0.70 26.62 -9.20
C GLN A 262 0.08 26.50 -10.51
N LEU A 263 1.18 27.24 -10.62
CA LEU A 263 2.08 27.13 -11.77
C LEU A 263 2.81 25.79 -11.69
N PHE A 264 2.61 24.95 -12.70
CA PHE A 264 3.26 23.66 -12.82
C PHE A 264 3.73 23.45 -14.27
N PRO A 265 5.03 23.18 -14.51
CA PRO A 265 6.12 23.16 -13.53
C PRO A 265 6.33 24.52 -12.83
N VAL A 266 7.00 24.52 -11.67
CA VAL A 266 7.25 25.77 -10.92
C VAL A 266 8.22 26.63 -11.72
N PRO A 267 7.96 27.93 -11.90
CA PRO A 267 8.91 28.84 -12.54
C PRO A 267 10.30 28.74 -11.90
N ASP A 268 11.34 28.85 -12.72
CA ASP A 268 12.74 28.84 -12.30
C ASP A 268 13.21 27.54 -11.60
N LYS A 269 12.40 26.47 -11.60
CA LYS A 269 12.83 25.14 -11.16
C LYS A 269 13.00 24.19 -12.34
N ALA A 270 14.14 23.50 -12.38
CA ALA A 270 14.41 22.48 -13.37
C ALA A 270 13.33 21.39 -13.34
N VAL A 271 12.73 21.10 -14.49
CA VAL A 271 11.81 19.97 -14.62
C VAL A 271 12.65 18.69 -14.58
N PRO A 272 12.36 17.73 -13.69
CA PRO A 272 13.05 16.46 -13.67
C PRO A 272 12.61 15.61 -14.86
N ILE A 273 13.13 15.91 -16.04
CA ILE A 273 12.99 15.07 -17.25
C ILE A 273 14.09 14.02 -17.17
N ASN A 274 13.94 13.03 -16.28
CA ASN A 274 14.85 11.89 -16.27
C ASN A 274 14.22 10.74 -17.07
N PRO A 275 14.84 10.30 -18.18
CA PRO A 275 14.42 9.10 -18.90
C PRO A 275 14.77 7.79 -18.15
N ASP A 276 15.60 7.85 -17.11
CA ASP A 276 16.05 6.68 -16.36
C ASP A 276 15.32 6.48 -15.01
N LEU A 277 14.61 5.35 -14.92
CA LEU A 277 13.76 4.91 -13.82
C LEU A 277 14.50 4.45 -12.55
N THR A 278 15.79 4.72 -12.37
CA THR A 278 16.59 4.10 -11.28
C THR A 278 17.46 5.03 -10.45
N ALA A 279 17.46 6.35 -10.64
CA ALA A 279 18.21 7.24 -9.74
C ALA A 279 17.54 8.61 -9.55
N ILE A 280 17.07 8.87 -8.33
CA ILE A 280 16.95 10.24 -7.83
C ILE A 280 18.17 10.50 -6.94
N PRO A 281 18.88 11.63 -7.10
CA PRO A 281 20.02 11.94 -6.25
C PRO A 281 19.56 12.19 -4.81
N HIS A 282 20.02 11.34 -3.89
CA HIS A 282 19.93 11.65 -2.47
C HIS A 282 20.79 12.88 -2.15
N ARG A 283 20.20 13.79 -1.37
CA ARG A 283 20.79 14.98 -0.74
C ARG A 283 22.31 14.93 -0.57
N ALA A 284 22.96 16.01 -1.02
CA ALA A 284 24.32 16.37 -0.63
C ALA A 284 24.47 16.42 0.91
N PRO A 285 25.55 15.86 1.48
CA PRO A 285 25.92 16.19 2.85
C PRO A 285 26.63 17.54 2.85
N GLY A 286 26.06 18.49 3.59
CA GLY A 286 26.82 19.61 4.11
C GLY A 286 27.77 19.15 5.23
N SER A 287 29.02 19.59 5.17
CA SER A 287 29.93 19.96 6.27
C SER A 287 31.33 20.14 5.63
N ALA A 288 31.93 21.31 5.64
CA ALA A 288 32.65 21.97 6.73
C ALA A 288 34.16 22.01 6.40
N GLY A 289 34.79 23.15 6.66
CA GLY A 289 36.24 23.22 6.88
C GLY A 289 37.11 23.61 5.69
N ARG A 290 37.20 24.90 5.38
CA ARG A 290 38.44 25.48 4.84
C ARG A 290 39.51 25.40 5.93
N ARG A 291 40.54 24.57 5.72
CA ARG A 291 41.92 24.80 6.17
C ARG A 291 42.87 24.10 5.20
N GLY A 292 43.89 24.82 4.73
CA GLY A 292 45.06 24.26 4.02
C GLY A 292 45.28 24.90 2.65
N GLY A 293 46.21 25.86 2.61
CA GLY A 293 46.61 26.63 1.43
C GLY A 293 47.04 28.03 1.84
#